data_AF-H2AMQ9-F1
#
_entry.id   AF-H2AMQ9-F1
#
_cell.length_a   1.000
_cell.length_b   1.000
_cell.length_c   1.000
_cell.angle_alpha   90.00
_cell.angle_beta   90.00
_cell.angle_gamma   90.00
#
_symmetry.space_group_name_H-M   'P 1'
#
loop_
_entity.id
_entity.type
_entity.pdbx_description
1 polymer ?
#
loop_
_entity_poly.entity_id
_entity_poly.type
_entity_poly.pdbx_seq_one_letter_code
_entity_poly.pdbx_strand_id
1 'polypeptide(L)'
;MSFYSSLPSSTTSDTLYPTLFEIVSSQEIDDLLPSSIRYIITNYWILNNPTRWKLQINNYFDEWFRLLLKGGVELYHLNHYNSTFIDRFYGLQKFNAKNKTYLRAQTKLLENENGEWLLNLQLTQWQKLILLLQKTIIPYSKIKLDELHQKLSVQSTFHETNEKIHKWFLKWYPKFKKLVFILNLVVKLNFLGGKTGSTSFLDYITNIEYTRIMVPLQERSGSYQGIPLKNNNDFNRPVKLNKMTVWKSVMENLKFLNSINFKLLANLFPAFIFILKVYQWWVANDLSTKLSNKLNNIDKQIPRPPTREGETLTSNNCPICSQPITNPCILENGLVACYPCTIDYLKKHEGKSPITNQRLLGCVFDKDTKEWVFTGIRRLLI
;
A
#
# COMPACT_ATOMS: atom_id res chain seq x y z
N MET A 1 -23.39 4.55 -18.73
CA MET A 1 -23.28 6.00 -18.53
C MET A 1 -22.09 6.23 -17.60
N SER A 2 -21.17 7.12 -17.93
CA SER A 2 -20.06 7.53 -17.06
C SER A 2 -20.58 8.52 -16.02
N PHE A 3 -20.12 8.42 -14.77
CA PHE A 3 -20.69 9.16 -13.64
C PHE A 3 -20.26 10.63 -13.61
N TYR A 4 -19.08 10.96 -14.16
CA TYR A 4 -18.53 12.31 -14.15
C TYR A 4 -18.83 13.13 -15.41
N SER A 5 -19.35 12.53 -16.49
CA SER A 5 -19.71 13.28 -17.71
C SER A 5 -20.99 14.10 -17.56
N SER A 6 -21.71 13.98 -16.43
CA SER A 6 -22.93 14.72 -16.11
C SER A 6 -22.70 15.91 -15.16
N LEU A 7 -21.50 16.08 -14.62
CA LEU A 7 -21.15 17.30 -13.90
C LEU A 7 -20.78 18.37 -14.95
N PRO A 8 -21.37 19.57 -14.91
CA PRO A 8 -20.99 20.64 -15.81
C PRO A 8 -19.57 21.08 -15.44
N SER A 9 -18.56 20.52 -16.11
CA SER A 9 -17.25 21.16 -16.18
C SER A 9 -17.50 22.51 -16.84
N SER A 10 -17.32 23.58 -16.08
CA SER A 10 -17.47 24.97 -16.47
C SER A 10 -17.30 25.19 -17.98
N THR A 11 -18.28 25.87 -18.56
CA THR A 11 -18.44 26.41 -19.92
C THR A 11 -17.30 27.34 -20.36
N THR A 12 -16.05 26.97 -20.09
CA THR A 12 -14.87 27.78 -20.36
C THR A 12 -13.77 26.90 -20.93
N SER A 13 -13.67 26.97 -22.26
CA SER A 13 -12.62 26.51 -23.17
C SER A 13 -12.69 25.07 -23.71
N ASP A 14 -12.75 25.02 -25.04
CA ASP A 14 -12.47 23.94 -26.00
C ASP A 14 -11.14 23.20 -25.73
N THR A 15 -10.96 22.59 -24.56
CA THR A 15 -9.76 21.82 -24.25
C THR A 15 -10.03 20.34 -24.42
N LEU A 16 -9.53 19.79 -25.52
CA LEU A 16 -9.46 18.36 -25.82
C LEU A 16 -8.90 17.52 -24.65
N TYR A 17 -7.98 18.12 -23.88
CA TYR A 17 -7.32 17.49 -22.75
C TYR A 17 -8.11 17.67 -21.44
N PRO A 18 -8.15 16.64 -20.58
CA PRO A 18 -8.79 16.72 -19.27
C PRO A 18 -8.03 17.61 -18.28
N THR A 19 -8.67 17.99 -17.17
CA THR A 19 -7.95 18.66 -16.08
C THR A 19 -7.03 17.68 -15.35
N LEU A 20 -5.93 18.18 -14.77
CA LEU A 20 -5.04 17.35 -13.95
C LEU A 20 -5.80 16.78 -12.75
N PHE A 21 -6.78 17.50 -12.22
CA PHE A 21 -7.61 17.07 -11.09
C PHE A 21 -8.46 15.84 -11.44
N GLU A 22 -9.07 15.77 -12.63
CA GLU A 22 -9.81 14.59 -13.09
C GLU A 22 -8.91 13.35 -13.16
N ILE A 23 -7.69 13.52 -13.68
CA ILE A 23 -6.75 12.41 -13.82
C ILE A 23 -6.21 11.96 -12.45
N VAL A 24 -5.88 12.90 -11.57
CA VAL A 24 -5.38 12.59 -10.22
C VAL A 24 -6.47 11.93 -9.38
N SER A 25 -7.72 12.40 -9.46
CA SER A 25 -8.83 11.76 -8.76
C SER A 25 -9.09 10.33 -9.25
N SER A 26 -9.02 10.08 -10.56
CA SER A 26 -9.04 8.72 -11.12
C SER A 26 -7.92 7.83 -10.54
N GLN A 27 -6.68 8.36 -10.51
CA GLN A 27 -5.52 7.64 -9.96
C GLN A 27 -5.66 7.34 -8.46
N GLU A 28 -6.20 8.27 -7.68
CA GLU A 28 -6.39 8.09 -6.25
C GLU A 28 -7.37 6.96 -5.94
N ILE A 29 -8.48 6.88 -6.70
CA ILE A 29 -9.42 5.76 -6.57
C ILE A 29 -8.75 4.43 -6.94
N ASP A 30 -7.93 4.42 -7.99
CA ASP A 30 -7.19 3.23 -8.44
C ASP A 30 -6.23 2.70 -7.37
N ASP A 31 -5.57 3.59 -6.64
CA ASP A 31 -4.64 3.22 -5.56
C ASP A 31 -5.38 2.79 -4.28
N LEU A 32 -6.55 3.37 -3.99
CA LEU A 32 -7.34 3.07 -2.79
C LEU A 32 -8.13 1.76 -2.89
N LEU A 33 -8.56 1.37 -4.09
CA LEU A 33 -9.45 0.24 -4.31
C LEU A 33 -8.87 -1.09 -3.78
N PRO A 34 -7.62 -1.49 -4.07
CA PRO A 34 -7.04 -2.73 -3.55
C PRO A 34 -6.98 -2.76 -2.01
N SER A 35 -6.56 -1.65 -1.40
CA SER A 35 -6.43 -1.53 0.06
C SER A 35 -7.78 -1.61 0.76
N SER A 36 -8.81 -0.99 0.19
CA SER A 36 -10.17 -1.01 0.73
C SER A 36 -10.78 -2.41 0.68
N ILE A 37 -10.61 -3.11 -0.43
CA ILE A 37 -11.09 -4.49 -0.58
C ILE A 37 -10.35 -5.43 0.37
N ARG A 38 -9.02 -5.31 0.47
CA ARG A 38 -8.23 -6.08 1.44
C ARG A 38 -8.75 -5.86 2.85
N TYR A 39 -8.96 -4.60 3.24
CA TYR A 39 -9.48 -4.25 4.55
C TYR A 39 -10.85 -4.91 4.81
N ILE A 40 -11.81 -4.80 3.89
CA ILE A 40 -13.14 -5.41 4.03
C ILE A 40 -13.02 -6.94 4.19
N ILE A 41 -12.23 -7.59 3.34
CA ILE A 41 -12.01 -9.04 3.40
C ILE A 41 -11.40 -9.43 4.76
N THR A 42 -10.37 -8.71 5.20
CA THR A 42 -9.73 -8.99 6.49
C THR A 42 -10.68 -8.80 7.67
N ASN A 43 -11.37 -7.66 7.73
CA ASN A 43 -12.19 -7.29 8.88
C ASN A 43 -13.49 -8.10 8.97
N TYR A 44 -14.22 -8.27 7.86
CA TYR A 44 -15.53 -8.92 7.89
C TYR A 44 -15.47 -10.43 7.67
N TRP A 45 -14.53 -10.91 6.85
CA TRP A 45 -14.54 -12.32 6.45
C TRP A 45 -13.51 -13.18 7.19
N ILE A 46 -12.33 -12.63 7.48
CA ILE A 46 -11.22 -13.35 8.12
C ILE A 46 -11.35 -13.32 9.65
N LEU A 47 -11.60 -12.15 10.26
CA LEU A 47 -11.70 -12.04 11.71
C LEU A 47 -12.85 -12.87 12.29
N ASN A 48 -14.00 -12.90 11.62
CA ASN A 48 -15.18 -13.60 12.14
C ASN A 48 -15.01 -15.12 12.18
N ASN A 49 -14.21 -15.70 11.28
CA ASN A 49 -14.03 -17.16 11.19
C ASN A 49 -12.67 -17.50 10.55
N PRO A 50 -11.58 -17.56 11.33
CA PRO A 50 -10.25 -17.83 10.81
C PRO A 50 -10.09 -19.31 10.41
N THR A 51 -9.94 -19.57 9.11
CA THR A 51 -9.61 -20.91 8.57
C THR A 51 -8.31 -20.85 7.77
N ARG A 52 -7.62 -22.00 7.62
CA ARG A 52 -6.32 -22.07 6.91
C ARG A 52 -6.39 -21.51 5.48
N TRP A 53 -7.46 -21.81 4.75
CA TRP A 53 -7.69 -21.34 3.38
C TRP A 53 -7.86 -19.82 3.30
N LYS A 54 -8.61 -19.22 4.23
CA LYS A 54 -8.83 -17.75 4.27
C LYS A 54 -7.53 -16.99 4.53
N LEU A 55 -6.67 -17.53 5.38
CA LEU A 55 -5.35 -16.96 5.64
C LEU A 55 -4.46 -17.04 4.39
N GLN A 56 -4.48 -18.15 3.65
CA GLN A 56 -3.75 -18.26 2.39
C GLN A 56 -4.23 -17.24 1.35
N ILE A 57 -5.55 -17.04 1.21
CA ILE A 57 -6.13 -16.04 0.29
C ILE A 57 -5.66 -14.62 0.63
N ASN A 58 -5.53 -14.30 1.92
CA ASN A 58 -5.01 -13.00 2.35
C ASN A 58 -3.51 -12.85 2.12
N ASN A 59 -2.73 -13.91 2.35
CA ASN A 59 -1.29 -13.90 2.13
C ASN A 59 -0.95 -13.68 0.65
N TYR A 60 -1.73 -14.29 -0.25
CA TYR A 60 -1.58 -14.11 -1.70
C TYR A 60 -2.46 -13.01 -2.29
N PHE A 61 -2.97 -12.09 -1.46
CA PHE A 61 -3.90 -11.05 -1.88
C PHE A 61 -3.37 -10.20 -3.02
N ASP A 62 -2.12 -9.76 -2.92
CA ASP A 62 -1.52 -8.89 -3.93
C ASP A 62 -1.34 -9.63 -5.26
N GLU A 63 -1.09 -10.95 -5.26
CA GLU A 63 -0.95 -11.77 -6.45
C GLU A 63 -2.31 -11.99 -7.15
N TRP A 64 -3.31 -12.54 -6.45
CA TRP A 64 -4.58 -12.86 -7.11
C TRP A 64 -5.41 -11.61 -7.43
N PHE A 65 -5.40 -10.60 -6.56
CA PHE A 65 -6.23 -9.42 -6.77
C PHE A 65 -5.62 -8.49 -7.82
N ARG A 66 -4.34 -8.11 -7.70
CA ARG A 66 -3.72 -7.11 -8.59
C ARG A 66 -3.34 -7.68 -9.95
N LEU A 67 -2.86 -8.93 -10.02
CA LEU A 67 -2.44 -9.53 -11.29
C LEU A 67 -3.59 -10.20 -12.01
N LEU A 68 -4.35 -11.06 -11.33
CA LEU A 68 -5.41 -11.84 -11.97
C LEU A 68 -6.71 -11.04 -12.13
N LEU A 69 -7.33 -10.62 -11.03
CA LEU A 69 -8.65 -9.96 -11.09
C LEU A 69 -8.56 -8.59 -11.77
N LYS A 70 -7.72 -7.69 -11.24
CA LYS A 70 -7.54 -6.34 -11.81
C LYS A 70 -6.99 -6.41 -13.24
N GLY A 71 -6.00 -7.28 -13.50
CA GLY A 71 -5.45 -7.46 -14.85
C GLY A 71 -6.49 -7.94 -15.86
N GLY A 72 -7.37 -8.87 -15.48
CA GLY A 72 -8.46 -9.34 -16.34
C GLY A 72 -9.48 -8.24 -16.66
N VAL A 73 -9.87 -7.45 -15.67
CA VAL A 73 -10.80 -6.32 -15.86
C VAL A 73 -10.17 -5.25 -16.75
N GLU A 74 -8.91 -4.88 -16.51
CA GLU A 74 -8.21 -3.89 -17.33
C GLU A 74 -8.00 -4.36 -18.77
N LEU A 75 -7.69 -5.64 -18.99
CA LEU A 75 -7.61 -6.23 -20.33
C LEU A 75 -8.92 -6.06 -21.11
N TYR A 76 -10.04 -6.38 -20.46
CA TYR A 76 -11.35 -6.24 -21.06
C TYR A 76 -11.62 -4.78 -21.44
N HIS A 77 -11.34 -3.84 -20.53
CA HIS A 77 -11.59 -2.42 -20.77
C HIS A 77 -10.66 -1.79 -21.83
N LEU A 78 -9.37 -2.12 -21.83
CA LEU A 78 -8.41 -1.63 -22.82
C LEU A 78 -8.71 -2.17 -24.22
N ASN A 79 -9.24 -3.38 -24.34
CA ASN A 79 -9.59 -3.96 -25.63
C ASN A 79 -10.85 -3.33 -26.23
N HIS A 80 -11.89 -3.09 -25.42
CA HIS A 80 -13.18 -2.60 -25.91
C HIS A 80 -13.29 -1.07 -25.93
N TYR A 81 -12.53 -0.33 -25.10
CA TYR A 81 -12.75 1.10 -24.89
C TYR A 81 -11.48 1.96 -24.92
N ASN A 82 -10.28 1.40 -25.13
CA ASN A 82 -8.99 2.12 -25.06
C ASN A 82 -8.85 2.98 -23.78
N SER A 83 -9.46 2.54 -22.69
CA SER A 83 -9.46 3.21 -21.39
C SER A 83 -9.25 2.17 -20.30
N THR A 84 -8.69 2.59 -19.18
CA THR A 84 -8.67 1.74 -17.99
C THR A 84 -10.07 1.67 -17.38
N PHE A 85 -10.33 0.68 -16.53
CA PHE A 85 -11.64 0.52 -15.88
C PHE A 85 -12.07 1.80 -15.16
N ILE A 86 -11.16 2.38 -14.38
CA ILE A 86 -11.43 3.57 -13.56
C ILE A 86 -11.40 4.83 -14.42
N ASP A 87 -10.47 4.95 -15.38
CA ASP A 87 -10.48 6.10 -16.29
C ASP A 87 -11.80 6.19 -17.06
N ARG A 88 -12.35 5.06 -17.51
CA ARG A 88 -13.66 5.02 -18.17
C ARG A 88 -14.79 5.46 -17.25
N PHE A 89 -14.74 5.09 -15.96
CA PHE A 89 -15.72 5.54 -14.97
C PHE A 89 -15.74 7.07 -14.84
N TYR A 90 -14.56 7.70 -14.93
CA TYR A 90 -14.36 9.15 -14.96
C TYR A 90 -14.61 9.81 -16.33
N GLY A 91 -14.97 9.05 -17.35
CA GLY A 91 -15.17 9.57 -18.71
C GLY A 91 -13.86 9.91 -19.45
N LEU A 92 -12.74 9.35 -19.00
CA LEU A 92 -11.43 9.55 -19.60
C LEU A 92 -11.10 8.41 -20.58
N GLN A 93 -10.53 8.76 -21.73
CA GLN A 93 -10.06 7.81 -22.73
C GLN A 93 -8.59 8.08 -23.08
N LYS A 94 -7.87 7.05 -23.53
CA LYS A 94 -6.48 7.14 -23.97
C LYS A 94 -6.38 6.89 -25.47
N PHE A 95 -5.51 7.63 -26.15
CA PHE A 95 -5.30 7.51 -27.59
C PHE A 95 -3.82 7.65 -27.96
N ASN A 96 -3.50 7.30 -29.20
CA ASN A 96 -2.16 7.39 -29.75
C ASN A 96 -1.92 8.79 -30.36
N ALA A 97 -1.06 9.57 -29.73
CA ALA A 97 -0.83 10.98 -30.05
C ALA A 97 0.29 11.26 -31.06
N LYS A 98 0.75 10.24 -31.81
CA LYS A 98 1.76 10.41 -32.87
C LYS A 98 1.42 11.56 -33.83
N ASN A 99 0.14 11.74 -34.13
CA ASN A 99 -0.37 12.68 -35.12
C ASN A 99 -1.36 13.69 -34.48
N LYS A 100 -0.83 14.72 -33.82
CA LYS A 100 -1.63 15.76 -33.12
C LYS A 100 -2.53 16.58 -34.05
N THR A 101 -2.16 16.75 -35.30
CA THR A 101 -2.96 17.49 -36.31
C THR A 101 -4.24 16.75 -36.64
N TYR A 102 -4.13 15.44 -36.90
CA TYR A 102 -5.28 14.57 -37.18
C TYR A 102 -6.22 14.46 -35.98
N LEU A 103 -5.66 14.40 -34.77
CA LEU A 103 -6.44 14.44 -33.54
C LEU A 103 -7.33 15.68 -33.47
N ARG A 104 -6.76 16.88 -33.62
CA ARG A 104 -7.51 18.14 -33.56
C ARG A 104 -8.56 18.26 -34.66
N ALA A 105 -8.26 17.73 -35.84
CA ALA A 105 -9.23 17.70 -36.94
C ALA A 105 -10.41 16.77 -36.60
N GLN A 106 -10.12 15.58 -36.07
CA GLN A 106 -11.15 14.60 -35.73
C GLN A 106 -12.01 15.06 -34.55
N THR A 107 -11.45 15.69 -33.52
CA THR A 107 -12.25 16.15 -32.38
C THR A 107 -13.25 17.23 -32.76
N LYS A 108 -12.89 18.14 -33.67
CA LYS A 108 -13.83 19.13 -34.23
C LYS A 108 -14.95 18.51 -35.04
N LEU A 109 -14.71 17.34 -35.66
CA LEU A 109 -15.74 16.60 -36.39
C LEU A 109 -16.67 15.84 -35.41
N LEU A 110 -16.10 15.25 -34.36
CA LEU A 110 -16.83 14.51 -33.32
C LEU A 110 -17.71 15.41 -32.45
N GLU A 111 -17.43 16.71 -32.34
CA GLU A 111 -18.31 17.68 -31.69
C GLU A 111 -19.64 17.87 -32.43
N ASN A 112 -19.65 17.63 -33.75
CA ASN A 112 -20.81 17.86 -34.61
C ASN A 112 -21.58 16.57 -34.95
N GLU A 113 -20.95 15.39 -34.86
CA GLU A 113 -21.55 14.09 -35.22
C GLU A 113 -21.15 12.98 -34.24
N ASN A 114 -22.04 11.99 -34.03
CA ASN A 114 -21.78 10.75 -33.28
C ASN A 114 -20.82 9.81 -34.05
N GLY A 115 -19.59 10.26 -34.31
CA GLY A 115 -18.59 9.52 -35.08
C GLY A 115 -17.91 8.40 -34.28
N GLU A 116 -17.04 7.63 -34.93
CA GLU A 116 -16.20 6.59 -34.32
C GLU A 116 -14.71 7.00 -34.30
N TRP A 117 -13.90 6.39 -33.43
CA TRP A 117 -12.44 6.61 -33.46
C TRP A 117 -11.78 5.96 -34.68
N LEU A 118 -11.15 6.76 -35.54
CA LEU A 118 -10.28 6.29 -36.62
C LEU A 118 -9.21 5.30 -36.10
N LEU A 119 -9.01 4.21 -36.84
CA LEU A 119 -8.05 3.14 -36.53
C LEU A 119 -6.62 3.65 -36.23
N ASN A 120 -6.19 4.74 -36.87
CA ASN A 120 -4.84 5.29 -36.70
C ASN A 120 -4.62 5.99 -35.35
N LEU A 121 -5.69 6.45 -34.70
CA LEU A 121 -5.64 7.11 -33.39
C LEU A 121 -5.90 6.13 -32.24
N GLN A 122 -6.43 4.94 -32.54
CA GLN A 122 -6.59 3.88 -31.56
C GLN A 122 -5.24 3.39 -31.03
N LEU A 123 -5.23 2.91 -29.78
CA LEU A 123 -4.03 2.37 -29.15
C LEU A 123 -3.54 1.11 -29.88
N THR A 124 -2.25 1.07 -30.17
CA THR A 124 -1.60 -0.14 -30.70
C THR A 124 -1.61 -1.27 -29.66
N GLN A 125 -1.52 -2.52 -30.11
CA GLN A 125 -1.43 -3.69 -29.21
C GLN A 125 -0.27 -3.55 -28.20
N TRP A 126 0.86 -3.00 -28.64
CA TRP A 126 2.01 -2.72 -27.78
C TRP A 126 1.73 -1.63 -26.74
N GLN A 127 1.08 -0.53 -27.13
CA GLN A 127 0.65 0.51 -26.18
C GLN A 127 -0.36 -0.03 -25.16
N LYS A 128 -1.31 -0.87 -25.57
CA LYS A 128 -2.24 -1.54 -24.65
C LYS A 128 -1.51 -2.44 -23.66
N LEU A 129 -0.55 -3.23 -24.12
CA LEU A 129 0.27 -4.08 -23.25
C LEU A 129 1.08 -3.25 -22.25
N ILE A 130 1.69 -2.14 -22.70
CA ILE A 130 2.42 -1.23 -21.81
C ILE A 130 1.52 -0.62 -20.74
N LEU A 131 0.33 -0.15 -21.12
CA LEU A 131 -0.66 0.39 -20.17
C LEU A 131 -1.08 -0.65 -19.13
N LEU A 132 -1.31 -1.88 -19.58
CA LEU A 132 -1.61 -2.99 -18.68
C LEU A 132 -0.47 -3.24 -17.70
N LEU A 133 0.76 -3.34 -18.19
CA LEU A 133 1.94 -3.53 -17.35
C LEU A 133 2.10 -2.38 -16.35
N GLN A 134 1.87 -1.15 -16.79
CA GLN A 134 1.94 0.05 -15.94
C GLN A 134 0.90 0.02 -14.82
N LYS A 135 -0.30 -0.48 -15.08
CA LYS A 135 -1.40 -0.51 -14.11
C LYS A 135 -1.42 -1.73 -13.19
N THR A 136 -0.74 -2.81 -13.58
CA THR A 136 -0.75 -4.09 -12.83
C THR A 136 0.63 -4.45 -12.29
N ILE A 137 1.61 -4.65 -13.17
CA ILE A 137 2.93 -5.18 -12.82
C ILE A 137 3.80 -4.14 -12.12
N ILE A 138 3.81 -2.89 -12.58
CA ILE A 138 4.60 -1.82 -11.93
C ILE A 138 4.20 -1.62 -10.47
N PRO A 139 2.92 -1.43 -10.09
CA PRO A 139 2.57 -1.25 -8.69
C PRO A 139 2.85 -2.49 -7.84
N TYR A 140 2.63 -3.70 -8.37
CA TYR A 140 3.00 -4.95 -7.68
C TYR A 140 4.52 -5.01 -7.40
N SER A 141 5.33 -4.77 -8.43
CA SER A 141 6.79 -4.79 -8.33
C SER A 141 7.30 -3.73 -7.35
N LYS A 142 6.71 -2.52 -7.38
CA LYS A 142 7.04 -1.44 -6.45
C LYS A 142 6.80 -1.85 -5.00
N ILE A 143 5.66 -2.47 -4.69
CA ILE A 143 5.34 -2.93 -3.33
C ILE A 143 6.36 -3.98 -2.85
N LYS A 144 6.63 -5.01 -3.68
CA LYS A 144 7.59 -6.06 -3.32
C LYS A 144 9.02 -5.52 -3.14
N LEU A 145 9.44 -4.58 -3.99
CA LEU A 145 10.74 -3.92 -3.86
C LEU A 145 10.81 -3.02 -2.61
N ASP A 146 9.74 -2.31 -2.26
CA ASP A 146 9.65 -1.52 -1.04
C ASP A 146 9.73 -2.43 0.21
N GLU A 147 9.03 -3.57 0.24
CA GLU A 147 9.11 -4.55 1.32
C GLU A 147 10.53 -5.15 1.46
N LEU A 148 11.16 -5.49 0.34
CA LEU A 148 12.52 -6.02 0.32
C LEU A 148 13.50 -4.97 0.86
N HIS A 149 13.37 -3.71 0.43
CA HIS A 149 14.20 -2.61 0.91
C HIS A 149 14.03 -2.38 2.41
N GLN A 150 12.80 -2.42 2.93
CA GLN A 150 12.54 -2.29 4.36
C GLN A 150 13.20 -3.42 5.15
N LYS A 151 13.02 -4.69 4.75
CA LYS A 151 13.62 -5.85 5.40
C LYS A 151 15.15 -5.75 5.46
N LEU A 152 15.78 -5.43 4.33
CA LEU A 152 17.24 -5.28 4.25
C LEU A 152 17.73 -4.09 5.07
N SER A 153 16.99 -2.97 5.09
CA SER A 153 17.38 -1.78 5.86
C SER A 153 17.39 -2.07 7.36
N VAL A 154 16.37 -2.77 7.88
CA VAL A 154 16.27 -3.20 9.28
C VAL A 154 17.36 -4.23 9.61
N GLN A 155 17.60 -5.19 8.74
CA GLN A 155 18.67 -6.16 8.96
C GLN A 155 20.05 -5.49 9.03
N SER A 156 20.30 -4.51 8.15
CA SER A 156 21.56 -3.78 8.13
C SER A 156 21.81 -2.90 9.36
N THR A 157 20.76 -2.51 10.10
CA THR A 157 20.92 -1.77 11.37
C THR A 157 21.34 -2.66 12.53
N PHE A 158 21.02 -3.96 12.52
CA PHE A 158 21.34 -4.89 13.62
C PHE A 158 22.52 -5.81 13.31
N HIS A 159 22.74 -6.16 12.04
CA HIS A 159 23.84 -7.04 11.62
C HIS A 159 24.56 -6.45 10.42
N GLU A 160 25.90 -6.47 10.47
CA GLU A 160 26.73 -6.06 9.35
C GLU A 160 26.62 -7.08 8.21
N THR A 161 25.91 -6.71 7.15
CA THR A 161 25.72 -7.59 5.98
C THR A 161 26.96 -7.55 5.08
N ASN A 162 27.59 -8.71 4.84
CA ASN A 162 28.80 -8.82 4.01
C ASN A 162 28.50 -8.88 2.49
N GLU A 163 27.25 -9.01 2.09
CA GLU A 163 26.88 -9.14 0.69
C GLU A 163 26.88 -7.77 -0.03
N LYS A 164 27.76 -7.63 -1.03
CA LYS A 164 27.91 -6.41 -1.85
C LYS A 164 26.60 -6.01 -2.55
N ILE A 165 25.78 -6.98 -2.94
CA ILE A 165 24.51 -6.77 -3.65
C ILE A 165 23.50 -6.03 -2.75
N HIS A 166 23.38 -6.44 -1.48
CA HIS A 166 22.48 -5.79 -0.53
C HIS A 166 22.89 -4.33 -0.28
N LYS A 167 24.19 -4.06 -0.09
CA LYS A 167 24.71 -2.69 0.05
C LYS A 167 24.43 -1.84 -1.19
N TRP A 168 24.61 -2.41 -2.39
CA TRP A 168 24.31 -1.73 -3.65
C TRP A 168 22.81 -1.39 -3.76
N PHE A 169 21.94 -2.36 -3.48
CA PHE A 169 20.49 -2.18 -3.54
C PHE A 169 20.00 -1.11 -2.56
N LEU A 170 20.46 -1.16 -1.30
CA LEU A 170 20.11 -0.16 -0.28
C LEU A 170 20.49 1.27 -0.68
N LYS A 171 21.60 1.44 -1.40
CA LYS A 171 22.08 2.76 -1.86
C LYS A 171 21.37 3.25 -3.11
N TRP A 172 21.10 2.38 -4.08
CA TRP A 172 20.61 2.77 -5.41
C TRP A 172 19.09 2.78 -5.53
N TYR A 173 18.38 1.85 -4.88
CA TYR A 173 16.93 1.78 -4.91
C TYR A 173 16.23 3.11 -4.55
N PRO A 174 16.56 3.80 -3.43
CA PRO A 174 15.91 5.06 -3.10
C PRO A 174 16.23 6.18 -4.10
N LYS A 175 17.42 6.17 -4.72
CA LYS A 175 17.78 7.13 -5.78
C LYS A 175 16.96 6.88 -7.05
N PHE A 176 16.82 5.62 -7.46
CA PHE A 176 15.98 5.24 -8.59
C PHE A 176 14.52 5.65 -8.38
N LYS A 177 13.95 5.39 -7.19
CA LYS A 177 12.59 5.80 -6.82
C LYS A 177 12.41 7.33 -6.92
N LYS A 178 13.38 8.11 -6.44
CA LYS A 178 13.39 9.58 -6.58
C LYS A 178 13.46 10.02 -8.03
N LEU A 179 14.30 9.37 -8.85
CA LEU A 179 14.44 9.68 -10.28
C LEU A 179 13.11 9.46 -11.01
N VAL A 180 12.45 8.31 -10.81
CA VAL A 180 11.13 8.03 -11.43
C VAL A 180 10.08 9.06 -10.99
N PHE A 181 10.11 9.49 -9.71
CA PHE A 181 9.22 10.54 -9.22
C PHE A 181 9.47 11.88 -9.92
N ILE A 182 10.74 12.31 -10.05
CA ILE A 182 11.12 13.55 -10.73
C ILE A 182 10.69 13.50 -12.21
N LEU A 183 10.93 12.40 -12.91
CA LEU A 183 10.52 12.24 -14.31
C LEU A 183 9.00 12.37 -14.48
N ASN A 184 8.22 11.72 -13.60
CA ASN A 184 6.76 11.86 -13.62
C ASN A 184 6.32 13.29 -13.29
N LEU A 185 6.98 13.96 -12.35
CA LEU A 185 6.68 15.34 -11.96
C LEU A 185 6.93 16.31 -13.13
N VAL A 186 8.06 16.18 -13.83
CA VAL A 186 8.38 17.00 -15.02
C VAL A 186 7.30 16.86 -16.09
N VAL A 187 6.82 15.64 -16.32
CA VAL A 187 5.74 15.39 -17.29
C VAL A 187 4.41 15.99 -16.83
N LYS A 188 4.07 15.90 -15.54
CA LYS A 188 2.88 16.57 -14.98
C LYS A 188 2.97 18.10 -15.09
N LEU A 189 4.15 18.69 -14.93
CA LEU A 189 4.35 20.13 -15.16
C LEU A 189 4.17 20.50 -16.64
N ASN A 190 4.67 19.69 -17.56
CA ASN A 190 4.45 19.88 -19.00
C ASN A 190 2.97 19.73 -19.40
N PHE A 191 2.24 18.85 -18.71
CA PHE A 191 0.79 18.70 -18.84
C PHE A 191 0.05 19.96 -18.40
N LEU A 192 0.40 20.52 -17.23
CA LEU A 192 -0.18 21.80 -16.76
C LEU A 192 0.15 22.97 -17.70
N GLY A 193 1.33 22.94 -18.32
CA GLY A 193 1.72 23.89 -19.36
C GLY A 193 1.03 23.69 -20.71
N GLY A 194 0.13 22.71 -20.86
CA GLY A 194 -0.64 22.45 -22.08
C GLY A 194 0.17 21.90 -23.27
N LYS A 195 1.45 21.54 -23.07
CA LYS A 195 2.33 21.06 -24.15
C LYS A 195 2.06 19.60 -24.51
N THR A 196 1.66 18.80 -23.52
CA THR A 196 1.51 17.34 -23.63
C THR A 196 0.23 16.87 -22.95
N GLY A 197 -0.48 15.92 -23.55
CA GLY A 197 -1.66 15.28 -22.93
C GLY A 197 -1.35 14.09 -22.02
N SER A 198 -0.08 13.82 -21.73
CA SER A 198 0.38 12.66 -20.95
C SER A 198 0.67 13.04 -19.49
N THR A 199 0.39 12.15 -18.52
CA THR A 199 0.62 12.41 -17.08
C THR A 199 1.72 11.59 -16.44
N SER A 200 2.07 10.44 -17.03
CA SER A 200 3.20 9.63 -16.59
C SER A 200 4.32 9.69 -17.62
N PHE A 201 5.56 9.56 -17.16
CA PHE A 201 6.73 9.51 -18.05
C PHE A 201 6.64 8.38 -19.08
N LEU A 202 6.05 7.25 -18.68
CA LEU A 202 5.85 6.09 -19.53
C LEU A 202 4.79 6.34 -20.62
N ASP A 203 3.70 7.02 -20.26
CA ASP A 203 2.69 7.49 -21.23
C ASP A 203 3.31 8.49 -22.22
N TYR A 204 4.19 9.37 -21.75
CA TYR A 204 4.88 10.36 -22.59
C TYR A 204 5.81 9.73 -23.63
N ILE A 205 6.70 8.81 -23.24
CA ILE A 205 7.60 8.11 -24.18
C ILE A 205 6.80 7.32 -25.23
N THR A 206 5.67 6.76 -24.83
CA THR A 206 4.85 5.90 -25.69
C THR A 206 3.85 6.69 -26.55
N ASN A 207 3.87 8.03 -26.47
CA ASN A 207 2.94 8.94 -27.14
C ASN A 207 1.48 8.61 -26.84
N ILE A 208 1.17 8.29 -25.58
CA ILE A 208 -0.19 8.07 -25.10
C ILE A 208 -0.67 9.34 -24.41
N GLU A 209 -1.80 9.89 -24.86
CA GLU A 209 -2.41 11.08 -24.30
C GLU A 209 -3.84 10.80 -23.84
N TYR A 210 -4.34 11.59 -22.89
CA TYR A 210 -5.70 11.51 -22.35
C TYR A 210 -6.66 12.43 -23.13
N THR A 211 -7.90 11.98 -23.35
CA THR A 211 -9.03 12.80 -23.84
C THR A 211 -10.24 12.66 -22.92
N ARG A 212 -11.09 13.70 -22.90
CA ARG A 212 -12.43 13.65 -22.29
C ARG A 212 -13.50 13.04 -23.20
N ILE A 213 -13.25 13.00 -24.50
CA ILE A 213 -14.23 12.53 -25.47
C ILE A 213 -14.25 11.00 -25.40
N MET A 214 -15.41 10.45 -25.05
CA MET A 214 -15.66 9.01 -25.04
C MET A 214 -16.38 8.62 -26.32
N VAL A 215 -15.65 7.97 -27.22
CA VAL A 215 -16.19 7.57 -28.53
C VAL A 215 -16.03 6.06 -28.70
N PRO A 216 -17.03 5.34 -29.26
CA PRO A 216 -16.86 3.95 -29.62
C PRO A 216 -15.66 3.76 -30.54
N LEU A 217 -14.98 2.62 -30.36
CA LEU A 217 -13.88 2.23 -31.23
C LEU A 217 -14.46 1.75 -32.55
N GLN A 218 -13.94 2.28 -33.65
CA GLN A 218 -14.21 1.73 -34.97
C GLN A 218 -13.76 0.28 -35.00
N GLU A 219 -14.69 -0.63 -35.27
CA GLU A 219 -14.35 -2.03 -35.52
C GLU A 219 -13.51 -2.10 -36.79
N ARG A 220 -12.43 -2.87 -36.76
CA ARG A 220 -11.64 -3.12 -37.96
C ARG A 220 -12.51 -3.95 -38.90
N SER A 221 -13.31 -3.28 -39.73
CA SER A 221 -14.11 -3.90 -40.78
C SER A 221 -13.16 -4.55 -41.77
N GLY A 222 -12.80 -5.80 -41.49
CA GLY A 222 -12.33 -6.69 -42.52
C GLY A 222 -13.51 -6.90 -43.44
N SER A 223 -13.58 -6.12 -44.52
CA SER A 223 -14.43 -6.42 -45.67
C SER A 223 -13.91 -7.68 -46.36
N TYR A 224 -13.97 -8.81 -45.66
CA TYR A 224 -14.14 -10.09 -46.29
C TYR A 224 -15.63 -10.35 -46.16
N GLN A 225 -16.38 -10.08 -47.24
CA GLN A 225 -17.61 -10.81 -47.51
C GLN A 225 -17.21 -12.29 -47.58
N GLY A 226 -17.09 -12.93 -46.42
CA GLY A 226 -17.00 -14.37 -46.35
C GLY A 226 -18.26 -14.90 -46.98
N ILE A 227 -18.13 -15.56 -48.13
CA ILE A 227 -19.12 -16.48 -48.66
C ILE A 227 -19.67 -17.25 -47.45
N PRO A 228 -20.99 -17.29 -47.21
CA PRO A 228 -21.53 -18.04 -46.09
C PRO A 228 -21.13 -19.50 -46.31
N LEU A 229 -20.12 -19.95 -45.56
CA LEU A 229 -19.77 -21.36 -45.52
C LEU A 229 -20.98 -22.05 -44.89
N LYS A 230 -21.77 -22.65 -45.79
CA LYS A 230 -22.88 -23.54 -45.47
C LYS A 230 -22.38 -24.52 -44.43
N ASN A 231 -22.94 -24.41 -43.23
CA ASN A 231 -22.59 -25.24 -42.10
C ASN A 231 -23.15 -26.64 -42.35
N ASN A 232 -22.43 -27.43 -43.14
CA ASN A 232 -22.69 -28.86 -43.27
C ASN A 232 -22.24 -29.50 -41.97
N ASN A 233 -23.23 -29.97 -41.20
CA ASN A 233 -23.06 -30.79 -40.02
C ASN A 233 -22.47 -32.15 -40.42
N ASP A 234 -21.19 -32.19 -40.77
CA ASP A 234 -20.43 -33.44 -40.83
C ASP A 234 -19.74 -33.65 -39.49
N PHE A 235 -20.47 -34.34 -38.62
CA PHE A 235 -19.93 -34.98 -37.44
C PHE A 235 -18.87 -36.04 -37.85
N ASN A 236 -17.85 -36.18 -37.00
CA ASN A 236 -16.77 -37.18 -37.02
C ASN A 236 -15.49 -36.85 -37.79
N ARG A 237 -14.91 -35.68 -37.55
CA ARG A 237 -13.44 -35.52 -37.64
C ARG A 237 -12.84 -35.58 -36.24
N PRO A 238 -11.95 -36.54 -35.91
CA PRO A 238 -11.27 -36.55 -34.62
C PRO A 238 -10.40 -35.30 -34.53
N VAL A 239 -10.73 -34.41 -33.59
CA VAL A 239 -9.97 -33.20 -33.30
C VAL A 239 -8.66 -33.65 -32.66
N LYS A 240 -7.53 -33.37 -33.29
CA LYS A 240 -6.22 -33.62 -32.67
C LYS A 240 -6.16 -32.84 -31.36
N LEU A 241 -5.87 -33.53 -30.26
CA LEU A 241 -5.61 -32.94 -28.94
C LEU A 241 -4.26 -32.23 -28.99
N ASN A 242 -4.24 -31.06 -29.63
CA ASN A 242 -3.10 -30.18 -29.59
C ASN A 242 -3.27 -29.25 -28.39
N LYS A 243 -2.19 -28.83 -27.73
CA LYS A 243 -2.28 -27.90 -26.59
C LYS A 243 -3.09 -26.64 -26.93
N MET A 244 -3.07 -26.25 -28.21
CA MET A 244 -3.82 -25.11 -28.75
C MET A 244 -5.34 -25.32 -28.82
N THR A 245 -5.84 -26.54 -29.05
CA THR A 245 -7.29 -26.83 -29.08
C THR A 245 -7.87 -26.91 -27.67
N VAL A 246 -7.12 -27.43 -26.70
CA VAL A 246 -7.49 -27.39 -25.28
C VAL A 246 -7.55 -25.94 -24.77
N TRP A 247 -6.53 -25.12 -25.09
CA TRP A 247 -6.56 -23.69 -24.79
C TRP A 247 -7.75 -22.97 -25.43
N LYS A 248 -8.11 -23.34 -26.67
CA LYS A 248 -9.27 -22.77 -27.35
C LYS A 248 -10.59 -23.16 -26.67
N SER A 249 -10.77 -24.43 -26.26
CA SER A 249 -11.95 -24.84 -25.48
C SER A 249 -12.01 -24.19 -24.10
N VAL A 250 -10.88 -24.01 -23.41
CA VAL A 250 -10.83 -23.28 -22.14
C VAL A 250 -11.21 -21.82 -22.35
N MET A 251 -10.73 -21.20 -23.42
CA MET A 251 -11.09 -19.82 -23.80
C MET A 251 -12.57 -19.71 -24.19
N GLU A 252 -13.14 -20.71 -24.86
CA GLU A 252 -14.56 -20.76 -25.21
C GLU A 252 -15.44 -20.96 -23.96
N ASN A 253 -15.01 -21.75 -22.98
CA ASN A 253 -15.69 -21.85 -21.69
C ASN A 253 -15.54 -20.57 -20.84
N LEU A 254 -14.41 -19.86 -20.95
CA LEU A 254 -14.23 -18.52 -20.36
C LEU A 254 -15.16 -17.46 -21.00
N LYS A 255 -15.65 -17.67 -22.23
CA LYS A 255 -16.68 -16.78 -22.81
C LYS A 255 -18.02 -16.90 -22.08
N PHE A 256 -18.27 -17.97 -21.31
CA PHE A 256 -19.46 -18.04 -20.45
C PHE A 256 -19.42 -17.00 -19.32
N LEU A 257 -18.23 -16.60 -18.84
CA LEU A 257 -18.06 -15.46 -17.92
C LEU A 257 -18.28 -14.10 -18.61
N ASN A 258 -18.23 -14.04 -19.94
CA ASN A 258 -18.58 -12.84 -20.72
C ASN A 258 -20.09 -12.54 -20.68
N SER A 259 -20.91 -13.46 -20.13
CA SER A 259 -22.32 -13.23 -19.80
C SER A 259 -22.53 -12.45 -18.49
N ILE A 260 -21.48 -12.28 -17.68
CA ILE A 260 -21.50 -11.30 -16.61
C ILE A 260 -21.60 -9.94 -17.29
N ASN A 261 -22.80 -9.35 -17.27
CA ASN A 261 -23.05 -8.02 -17.78
C ASN A 261 -22.18 -7.03 -17.00
N PHE A 262 -20.95 -6.78 -17.47
CA PHE A 262 -20.03 -5.76 -16.92
C PHE A 262 -20.69 -4.37 -16.84
N LYS A 263 -21.76 -4.15 -17.62
CA LYS A 263 -22.63 -2.98 -17.52
C LYS A 263 -23.31 -2.82 -16.15
N LEU A 264 -23.72 -3.93 -15.53
CA LEU A 264 -24.34 -3.92 -14.19
C LEU A 264 -23.31 -3.58 -13.11
N LEU A 265 -22.09 -4.13 -13.22
CA LEU A 265 -20.97 -3.80 -12.34
C LEU A 265 -20.59 -2.31 -12.49
N ALA A 266 -20.55 -1.79 -13.71
CA ALA A 266 -20.28 -0.37 -13.97
C ALA A 266 -21.35 0.56 -13.36
N ASN A 267 -22.61 0.14 -13.33
CA ASN A 267 -23.70 0.91 -12.71
C ASN A 267 -23.67 0.86 -11.17
N LEU A 268 -23.21 -0.24 -10.57
CA LEU A 268 -23.12 -0.39 -9.10
C LEU A 268 -21.82 0.18 -8.52
N PHE A 269 -20.79 0.34 -9.34
CA PHE A 269 -19.50 0.88 -8.95
C PHE A 269 -19.53 2.29 -8.29
N PRO A 270 -20.28 3.28 -8.81
CA PRO A 270 -20.40 4.58 -8.13
C PRO A 270 -21.00 4.48 -6.73
N ALA A 271 -22.06 3.67 -6.56
CA ALA A 271 -22.65 3.43 -5.25
C ALA A 271 -21.64 2.77 -4.30
N PHE A 272 -20.84 1.82 -4.80
CA PHE A 272 -19.77 1.18 -4.03
C PHE A 272 -18.68 2.18 -3.59
N ILE A 273 -18.20 3.05 -4.49
CA ILE A 273 -17.21 4.10 -4.13
C ILE A 273 -17.79 5.05 -3.08
N PHE A 274 -19.04 5.47 -3.25
CA PHE A 274 -19.69 6.35 -2.29
C PHE A 274 -19.79 5.69 -0.91
N ILE A 275 -20.25 4.44 -0.85
CA ILE A 275 -20.31 3.66 0.39
C ILE A 275 -18.91 3.51 1.01
N LEU A 276 -17.87 3.26 0.21
CA LEU A 276 -16.50 3.20 0.68
C LEU A 276 -16.02 4.52 1.29
N LYS A 277 -16.30 5.66 0.65
CA LYS A 277 -15.92 6.98 1.18
C LYS A 277 -16.65 7.29 2.47
N VAL A 278 -17.96 6.98 2.55
CA VAL A 278 -18.74 7.09 3.80
C VAL A 278 -18.17 6.18 4.89
N TYR A 279 -17.80 4.95 4.54
CA TYR A 279 -17.19 4.01 5.48
C TYR A 279 -15.81 4.46 5.97
N GLN A 280 -14.97 5.00 5.08
CA GLN A 280 -13.67 5.57 5.44
C GLN A 280 -13.84 6.73 6.42
N TRP A 281 -14.78 7.64 6.13
CA TRP A 281 -15.12 8.73 7.04
C TRP A 281 -15.60 8.21 8.40
N TRP A 282 -16.46 7.19 8.40
CA TRP A 282 -16.97 6.56 9.62
C TRP A 282 -15.84 5.98 10.49
N VAL A 283 -14.95 5.19 9.88
CA VAL A 283 -13.82 4.56 10.59
C VAL A 283 -12.79 5.60 11.05
N ALA A 284 -12.55 6.65 10.27
CA ALA A 284 -11.61 7.72 10.62
C ALA A 284 -12.08 8.51 11.86
N ASN A 285 -13.39 8.76 11.99
CA ASN A 285 -13.95 9.41 13.18
C ASN A 285 -13.64 8.61 14.45
N ASP A 286 -13.86 7.28 14.44
CA ASP A 286 -13.57 6.41 15.59
C ASP A 286 -12.08 6.33 15.94
N LEU A 287 -11.20 6.43 14.93
CA LEU A 287 -9.76 6.41 15.17
C LEU A 287 -9.29 7.71 15.80
N SER A 288 -9.80 8.86 15.35
CA SER A 288 -9.48 10.17 15.92
C SER A 288 -9.90 10.30 17.39
N THR A 289 -11.08 9.78 17.75
CA THR A 289 -11.58 9.76 19.14
C THR A 289 -10.80 8.78 20.01
N LYS A 290 -10.40 7.62 19.47
CA LYS A 290 -9.50 6.68 20.17
C LYS A 290 -8.09 7.25 20.35
N LEU A 291 -7.58 8.01 19.39
CA LEU A 291 -6.27 8.67 19.46
C LEU A 291 -6.29 9.82 20.48
N SER A 292 -7.32 10.68 20.46
CA SER A 292 -7.48 11.73 21.48
C SER A 292 -7.65 11.15 22.87
N ASN A 293 -8.46 10.09 23.03
CA ASN A 293 -8.61 9.38 24.30
C ASN A 293 -7.29 8.73 24.75
N LYS A 294 -6.48 8.18 23.84
CA LYS A 294 -5.15 7.65 24.18
C LYS A 294 -4.19 8.77 24.57
N LEU A 295 -4.12 9.86 23.81
CA LEU A 295 -3.27 11.03 24.10
C LEU A 295 -3.62 11.63 25.47
N ASN A 296 -4.90 11.81 25.76
CA ASN A 296 -5.39 12.29 27.07
C ASN A 296 -5.07 11.33 28.22
N ASN A 297 -4.84 10.04 27.94
CA ASN A 297 -4.47 9.03 28.93
C ASN A 297 -2.95 8.86 29.09
N ILE A 298 -2.10 9.49 28.27
CA ILE A 298 -0.64 9.43 28.42
C ILE A 298 -0.19 10.18 29.69
N ASP A 299 -0.88 11.26 30.04
CA ASP A 299 -0.61 12.03 31.27
C ASP A 299 -1.27 11.43 32.51
N LYS A 300 -2.03 10.34 32.37
CA LYS A 300 -2.67 9.68 33.50
C LYS A 300 -1.60 8.91 34.27
N GLN A 301 -1.32 9.36 35.50
CA GLN A 301 -0.38 8.69 36.38
C GLN A 301 -0.71 7.19 36.46
N ILE A 302 0.26 6.37 36.09
CA ILE A 302 0.15 4.91 36.16
C ILE A 302 -0.12 4.57 37.63
N PRO A 303 -1.18 3.80 37.96
CA PRO A 303 -1.40 3.39 39.35
C PRO A 303 -0.16 2.64 39.83
N ARG A 304 0.35 3.00 41.01
CA ARG A 304 1.46 2.26 41.62
C ARG A 304 1.09 0.77 41.64
N PRO A 305 2.03 -0.13 41.29
CA PRO A 305 1.80 -1.55 41.41
C PRO A 305 1.32 -1.86 42.84
N PRO A 306 0.37 -2.80 43.03
CA PRO A 306 -0.13 -3.15 44.34
C PRO A 306 1.06 -3.56 45.21
N THR A 307 1.41 -2.69 46.14
CA THR A 307 2.43 -2.98 47.15
C THR A 307 1.81 -4.03 48.05
N ARG A 308 2.50 -5.17 48.27
CA ARG A 308 2.05 -6.15 49.27
C ARG A 308 1.80 -5.39 50.57
N GLU A 309 0.59 -5.47 51.08
CA GLU A 309 0.21 -4.87 52.36
C GLU A 309 1.14 -5.41 53.45
N GLY A 310 1.88 -4.49 54.08
CA GLY A 310 2.83 -4.79 55.14
C GLY A 310 4.17 -4.08 54.95
N GLU A 311 4.41 -3.06 55.77
CA GLU A 311 5.68 -2.31 55.93
C GLU A 311 5.88 -1.11 54.99
N THR A 312 5.10 -0.05 55.22
CA THR A 312 5.58 1.32 55.00
C THR A 312 6.73 1.61 55.96
N LEU A 313 7.95 1.21 55.61
CA LEU A 313 9.18 1.72 56.23
C LEU A 313 9.43 3.16 55.78
N THR A 314 8.52 4.08 56.11
CA THR A 314 8.72 5.52 55.95
C THR A 314 9.34 6.11 57.22
N SER A 315 10.45 5.54 57.68
CA SER A 315 11.30 6.20 58.66
C SER A 315 12.35 7.01 57.91
N ASN A 316 12.48 8.31 58.19
CA ASN A 316 13.61 9.14 57.74
C ASN A 316 14.97 8.70 58.35
N ASN A 317 14.96 7.59 59.08
CA ASN A 317 16.11 7.01 59.76
C ASN A 317 16.67 5.85 58.94
N CYS A 318 17.99 5.72 58.95
CA CYS A 318 18.70 4.64 58.30
C CYS A 318 18.41 3.30 59.01
N PRO A 319 18.08 2.22 58.26
CA PRO A 319 17.77 0.91 58.84
C PRO A 319 18.99 0.18 59.44
N ILE A 320 20.21 0.69 59.22
CA ILE A 320 21.46 0.07 59.70
C ILE A 320 21.93 0.73 61.01
N CYS A 321 21.87 2.06 61.10
CA CYS A 321 22.37 2.82 62.26
C CYS A 321 21.26 3.54 63.05
N SER A 322 20.00 3.44 62.62
CA SER A 322 18.82 4.05 63.24
C SER A 322 18.85 5.58 63.42
N GLN A 323 19.83 6.26 62.82
CA GLN A 323 19.99 7.71 62.80
C GLN A 323 19.43 8.34 61.52
N PRO A 324 19.15 9.66 61.47
CA PRO A 324 18.73 10.33 60.25
C PRO A 324 19.72 10.14 59.10
N ILE A 325 19.21 9.97 57.88
CA ILE A 325 20.04 9.66 56.71
C ILE A 325 20.82 10.90 56.25
N THR A 326 22.15 10.89 56.41
CA THR A 326 23.03 12.03 56.06
C THR A 326 23.61 11.95 54.65
N ASN A 327 23.78 10.74 54.10
CA ASN A 327 24.27 10.51 52.74
C ASN A 327 23.46 9.36 52.10
N PRO A 328 22.29 9.66 51.52
CA PRO A 328 21.37 8.65 51.05
C PRO A 328 21.95 7.87 49.87
N CYS A 329 21.96 6.56 49.98
CA CYS A 329 22.20 5.65 48.86
C CYS A 329 21.04 4.69 48.71
N ILE A 330 20.74 4.33 47.47
CA ILE A 330 19.74 3.33 47.13
C ILE A 330 20.40 2.03 46.70
N LEU A 331 19.85 0.92 47.21
CA LEU A 331 20.20 -0.46 46.86
C LEU A 331 19.31 -0.96 45.72
N GLU A 332 19.70 -2.05 45.07
CA GLU A 332 18.97 -2.64 43.93
C GLU A 332 17.54 -3.07 44.27
N ASN A 333 17.30 -3.43 45.54
CA ASN A 333 15.98 -3.79 46.05
C ASN A 333 15.13 -2.58 46.45
N GLY A 334 15.60 -1.35 46.19
CA GLY A 334 14.88 -0.11 46.47
C GLY A 334 15.03 0.42 47.90
N LEU A 335 15.89 -0.19 48.73
CA LEU A 335 16.13 0.26 50.09
C LEU A 335 17.04 1.50 50.13
N VAL A 336 16.66 2.52 50.92
CA VAL A 336 17.45 3.74 51.13
C VAL A 336 18.13 3.69 52.50
N ALA A 337 19.44 3.89 52.53
CA ALA A 337 20.26 3.91 53.75
C ALA A 337 21.47 4.86 53.60
N CYS A 338 22.21 5.09 54.68
CA CYS A 338 23.46 5.86 54.62
C CYS A 338 24.54 5.10 53.83
N TYR A 339 25.14 5.76 52.84
CA TYR A 339 26.23 5.19 52.02
C TYR A 339 27.36 4.49 52.80
N PRO A 340 27.98 5.12 53.83
CA PRO A 340 29.04 4.45 54.60
C PRO A 340 28.52 3.21 55.34
N CYS A 341 27.34 3.29 55.97
CA CYS A 341 26.73 2.16 56.67
C CYS A 341 26.45 0.98 55.74
N THR A 342 25.99 1.27 54.52
CA THR A 342 25.68 0.26 53.51
C THR A 342 26.93 -0.48 53.04
N ILE A 343 28.04 0.22 52.78
CA ILE A 343 29.29 -0.43 52.36
C ILE A 343 29.84 -1.32 53.46
N ASP A 344 29.87 -0.84 54.70
CA ASP A 344 30.37 -1.61 55.84
C ASP A 344 29.51 -2.85 56.10
N TYR A 345 28.18 -2.72 55.98
CA TYR A 345 27.26 -3.84 56.12
C TYR A 345 27.49 -4.89 55.02
N LEU A 346 27.58 -4.48 53.77
CA LEU A 346 27.74 -5.40 52.63
C LEU A 346 29.07 -6.15 52.67
N LYS A 347 30.15 -5.52 53.15
CA LYS A 347 31.44 -6.19 53.37
C LYS A 347 31.35 -7.28 54.45
N LYS A 348 30.61 -7.04 55.53
CA LYS A 348 30.43 -8.00 56.64
C LYS A 348 29.48 -9.15 56.32
N HIS A 349 28.44 -8.87 55.51
CA HIS A 349 27.35 -9.81 55.22
C HIS A 349 27.37 -10.36 53.79
N GLU A 350 28.55 -10.43 53.16
CA GLU A 350 28.75 -11.07 51.85
C GLU A 350 27.81 -10.54 50.74
N GLY A 351 27.56 -9.24 50.73
CA GLY A 351 26.70 -8.60 49.72
C GLY A 351 25.20 -8.84 49.88
N LYS A 352 24.74 -9.30 51.05
CA LYS A 352 23.31 -9.44 51.38
C LYS A 352 22.69 -8.13 51.85
N SER A 353 21.43 -7.92 51.48
CA SER A 353 20.66 -6.76 51.93
C SER A 353 20.36 -6.82 53.43
N PRO A 354 20.29 -5.68 54.14
CA PRO A 354 20.09 -5.65 55.59
C PRO A 354 18.68 -6.03 56.05
N ILE A 355 17.67 -5.80 55.21
CA ILE A 355 16.26 -6.09 55.56
C ILE A 355 15.80 -7.41 54.94
N THR A 356 16.02 -7.59 53.63
CA THR A 356 15.50 -8.77 52.93
C THR A 356 16.42 -9.99 53.07
N ASN A 357 17.64 -9.85 53.59
CA ASN A 357 18.68 -10.89 53.64
C ASN A 357 18.96 -11.58 52.30
N GLN A 358 18.53 -10.98 51.20
CA GLN A 358 18.73 -11.47 49.85
C GLN A 358 20.05 -10.94 49.31
N ARG A 359 20.76 -11.78 48.55
CA ARG A 359 22.00 -11.39 47.90
C ARG A 359 21.70 -10.42 46.77
N LEU A 360 22.38 -9.27 46.76
CA LEU A 360 22.27 -8.27 45.70
C LEU A 360 23.03 -8.76 44.47
N LEU A 361 22.49 -8.48 43.28
CA LEU A 361 23.04 -8.91 42.00
C LEU A 361 24.35 -8.20 41.69
N GLY A 362 24.46 -6.92 42.06
CA GLY A 362 25.65 -6.08 41.87
C GLY A 362 26.75 -6.25 42.92
N CYS A 363 26.66 -7.27 43.79
CA CYS A 363 27.69 -7.59 44.78
C CYS A 363 28.46 -8.84 44.36
N VAL A 364 29.65 -8.65 43.79
CA VAL A 364 30.53 -9.73 43.32
C VAL A 364 31.81 -9.73 44.15
N PHE A 365 32.20 -10.90 44.64
CA PHE A 365 33.49 -11.08 45.28
C PHE A 365 34.56 -11.29 44.22
N ASP A 366 35.54 -10.40 44.19
CA ASP A 366 36.65 -10.50 43.26
C ASP A 366 37.77 -11.34 43.90
N LYS A 367 38.08 -12.47 43.26
CA LYS A 367 39.03 -13.46 43.79
C LYS A 367 40.47 -12.97 43.73
N ASP A 368 40.76 -12.06 42.80
CA ASP A 368 42.12 -11.59 42.53
C ASP A 368 42.53 -10.49 43.53
N THR A 369 41.60 -9.59 43.83
CA THR A 369 41.80 -8.50 44.79
C THR A 369 41.44 -8.87 46.23
N LYS A 370 40.75 -10.01 46.45
CA LYS A 370 40.17 -10.43 47.74
C LYS A 370 39.22 -9.40 48.35
N GLU A 371 38.65 -8.52 47.52
CA GLU A 371 37.70 -7.49 47.94
C GLU A 371 36.32 -7.69 47.32
N TRP A 372 35.30 -7.12 47.97
CA TRP A 372 33.95 -7.09 47.44
C TRP A 372 33.77 -5.86 46.54
N VAL A 373 33.37 -6.10 45.30
CA VAL A 373 33.06 -5.05 44.32
C VAL A 373 31.54 -4.82 44.30
N PHE A 374 31.14 -3.55 44.42
CA PHE A 374 29.75 -3.12 44.49
C PHE A 374 29.36 -2.27 43.27
N THR A 375 28.55 -2.81 42.35
CA THR A 375 28.09 -2.11 41.13
C THR A 375 26.63 -1.65 41.20
N GLY A 376 25.87 -2.14 42.18
CA GLY A 376 24.43 -1.88 42.37
C GLY A 376 24.06 -0.74 43.32
N ILE A 377 25.05 -0.07 43.94
CA ILE A 377 24.81 1.00 44.93
C ILE A 377 24.85 2.34 44.22
N ARG A 378 23.74 3.09 44.24
CA ARG A 378 23.68 4.44 43.67
C ARG A 378 23.55 5.47 44.79
N ARG A 379 24.46 6.45 44.81
CA ARG A 379 24.31 7.62 45.70
C ARG A 379 23.19 8.51 45.16
N LEU A 380 22.28 8.92 46.02
CA LEU A 380 21.25 9.90 45.70
C LEU A 380 21.83 11.27 45.99
N LEU A 381 21.93 12.10 44.96
CA LEU A 381 22.17 13.53 45.13
C LEU A 381 20.80 14.16 45.40
N ILE A 382 20.54 14.50 46.66
CA ILE A 382 19.35 15.25 47.08
C ILE A 382 19.75 16.69 47.32
#